data_AF-B8JFN4-F1
#
_entry.id   AF-B8JFN4-F1
#
_cell.length_a   1.000
_cell.length_b   1.000
_cell.length_c   1.000
_cell.angle_alpha   90.00
_cell.angle_beta   90.00
_cell.angle_gamma   90.00
#
_symmetry.space_group_name_H-M   'P 1'
#
loop_
_entity.id
_entity.type
_entity.pdbx_description
1 polymer ?
#
loop_
_entity_poly.entity_id
_entity_poly.type
_entity_poly.pdbx_seq_one_letter_code
_entity_poly.pdbx_strand_id
1 'polypeptide(L)'
;MPVARVQPVQEHRKSFRTKTLRLHPLENLIFEQACGALNGMERTQLMQEAVIHEAARLGVRWTLEPAPPLTSSWPYMPQRGDEPTEVRVSITVSLPVAEIITRAAEHVHASEPMFIIGATLAHIGRLKACFKGVHAETPEEARDIRAGLEKIKLPPQYQYPPKAKRR
;
A
#
# COMPACT_ATOMS: atom_id res chain seq x y z
N MET A 1 54.51 0.88 -5.63
CA MET A 1 53.18 0.37 -5.23
C MET A 1 52.13 1.26 -5.86
N PRO A 2 51.41 0.83 -6.93
CA PRO A 2 50.36 1.64 -7.51
C PRO A 2 49.12 1.59 -6.62
N VAL A 3 48.66 2.76 -6.18
CA VAL A 3 47.43 2.91 -5.41
C VAL A 3 46.26 2.68 -6.37
N ALA A 4 45.44 1.66 -6.09
CA ALA A 4 44.23 1.39 -6.83
C ALA A 4 43.34 2.65 -6.83
N ARG A 5 43.14 3.24 -8.01
CA ARG A 5 42.10 4.27 -8.19
C ARG A 5 40.77 3.59 -7.93
N VAL A 6 40.18 3.88 -6.78
CA VAL A 6 38.78 3.61 -6.52
C VAL A 6 38.00 4.44 -7.54
N GLN A 7 37.52 3.80 -8.60
CA GLN A 7 36.54 4.43 -9.46
C GLN A 7 35.34 4.74 -8.57
N PRO A 8 34.87 6.00 -8.49
CA PRO A 8 33.56 6.24 -7.91
C PRO A 8 32.60 5.45 -8.80
N VAL A 9 31.97 4.42 -8.24
CA VAL A 9 30.81 3.80 -8.88
C VAL A 9 29.86 4.97 -9.09
N GLN A 10 29.70 5.39 -10.36
CA GLN A 10 28.58 6.23 -10.73
C GLN A 10 27.34 5.39 -10.45
N GLU A 11 26.88 5.39 -9.20
CA GLU A 11 25.49 5.14 -8.89
C GLU A 11 24.75 6.23 -9.65
N HIS A 12 24.31 5.90 -10.87
CA HIS A 12 23.25 6.64 -11.52
C HIS A 12 22.20 6.86 -10.46
N ARG A 13 21.96 8.13 -10.11
CA ARG A 13 20.95 8.59 -9.16
C ARG A 13 19.61 8.00 -9.58
N LYS A 14 19.31 6.77 -9.16
CA LYS A 14 18.05 6.12 -9.46
C LYS A 14 17.03 6.81 -8.58
N SER A 15 16.25 7.71 -9.16
CA SER A 15 15.13 8.39 -8.50
C SER A 15 14.05 7.40 -8.01
N PHE A 16 14.21 6.11 -8.30
CA PHE A 16 13.28 5.04 -8.01
C PHE A 16 13.98 3.80 -7.45
N ARG A 17 13.27 3.08 -6.57
CA ARG A 17 13.67 1.81 -5.97
C ARG A 17 12.61 0.77 -6.27
N THR A 18 13.03 -0.40 -6.74
CA THR A 18 12.13 -1.54 -6.93
C THR A 18 12.04 -2.35 -5.65
N LYS A 19 10.83 -2.66 -5.19
CA LYS A 19 10.54 -3.56 -4.08
C LYS A 19 9.77 -4.78 -4.59
N THR A 20 10.27 -5.97 -4.28
CA THR A 20 9.58 -7.23 -4.60
C THR A 20 8.75 -7.67 -3.40
N LEU A 21 7.49 -8.00 -3.66
CA LEU A 21 6.50 -8.48 -2.70
C LEU A 21 6.15 -9.92 -3.03
N ARG A 22 5.96 -10.72 -1.97
CA ARG A 22 5.31 -12.02 -2.08
C ARG A 22 3.90 -11.89 -1.52
N LEU A 23 2.91 -12.15 -2.37
CA LEU A 23 1.50 -12.07 -2.05
C LEU A 23 0.95 -13.47 -1.80
N HIS A 24 0.05 -13.54 -0.84
CA HIS A 24 -0.87 -14.67 -0.71
C HIS A 24 -1.86 -14.66 -1.89
N PRO A 25 -2.33 -15.80 -2.43
CA PRO A 25 -3.30 -15.83 -3.54
C PRO A 25 -4.55 -14.97 -3.28
N LEU A 26 -5.07 -14.96 -2.05
CA LEU A 26 -6.21 -14.11 -1.68
C LEU A 26 -5.88 -12.61 -1.77
N GLU A 27 -4.69 -12.21 -1.30
CA GLU A 27 -4.23 -10.82 -1.39
C GLU A 27 -4.13 -10.38 -2.86
N ASN A 28 -3.55 -11.24 -3.72
CA ASN A 28 -3.44 -10.97 -5.14
C ASN A 28 -4.82 -10.82 -5.79
N LEU A 29 -5.76 -11.72 -5.49
CA LEU A 29 -7.14 -11.66 -6.00
C LEU A 29 -7.84 -10.35 -5.59
N ILE A 30 -7.73 -9.95 -4.32
CA ILE A 30 -8.31 -8.70 -3.83
C ILE A 30 -7.71 -7.49 -4.57
N PHE A 31 -6.39 -7.49 -4.80
CA PHE A 31 -5.72 -6.41 -5.52
C PHE A 31 -6.14 -6.35 -6.99
N GLU A 32 -6.29 -7.49 -7.66
CA GLU A 32 -6.80 -7.55 -9.05
C GLU A 32 -8.23 -7.04 -9.15
N GLN A 33 -9.11 -7.46 -8.24
CA GLN A 33 -10.48 -6.97 -8.20
C GLN A 33 -10.54 -5.47 -7.92
N ALA A 34 -9.68 -4.96 -7.03
CA ALA A 34 -9.60 -3.53 -6.73
C ALA A 34 -9.11 -2.72 -7.93
N CYS A 35 -8.03 -3.15 -8.59
CA CYS A 35 -7.54 -2.53 -9.83
C CYS A 35 -8.62 -2.53 -10.92
N GLY A 36 -9.32 -3.65 -11.09
CA GLY A 36 -10.44 -3.75 -12.04
C GLY A 36 -11.61 -2.84 -11.70
N ALA A 37 -11.96 -2.71 -10.42
CA ALA A 37 -13.01 -1.82 -9.95
C ALA A 37 -12.63 -0.33 -10.08
N LEU A 38 -11.34 0.00 -10.04
CA LEU A 38 -10.80 1.35 -10.16
C LEU A 38 -10.40 1.67 -11.61
N ASN A 39 -11.23 1.26 -12.58
CA ASN A 39 -11.04 1.51 -14.02
C ASN A 39 -9.67 1.07 -14.57
N GLY A 40 -9.17 -0.07 -14.09
CA GLY A 40 -7.90 -0.60 -14.55
C GLY A 40 -6.67 0.11 -13.96
N MET A 41 -6.83 0.83 -12.85
CA MET A 41 -5.72 1.46 -12.12
C MET A 41 -4.54 0.49 -11.95
N GLU A 42 -3.33 0.95 -12.25
CA GLU A 42 -2.14 0.12 -12.10
C GLU A 42 -1.92 -0.30 -10.65
N ARG A 43 -1.53 -1.56 -10.46
CA ARG A 43 -1.25 -2.13 -9.14
C ARG A 43 -0.20 -1.34 -8.35
N THR A 44 0.86 -0.90 -9.03
CA THR A 44 1.91 -0.08 -8.42
C THR A 44 1.35 1.24 -7.91
N GLN A 45 0.45 1.87 -8.67
CA GLN A 45 -0.20 3.13 -8.29
C GLN A 45 -1.10 2.91 -7.07
N LEU A 46 -1.93 1.87 -7.07
CA LEU A 46 -2.80 1.51 -5.94
C LEU A 46 -1.99 1.28 -4.64
N MET A 47 -0.89 0.54 -4.73
CA MET A 47 -0.03 0.25 -3.57
C MET A 47 0.69 1.50 -3.06
N GLN A 48 1.17 2.37 -3.96
CA GLN A 48 1.80 3.63 -3.57
C GLN A 48 0.81 4.56 -2.86
N GLU A 49 -0.40 4.73 -3.42
CA GLU A 49 -1.44 5.55 -2.79
C GLU A 49 -1.81 5.02 -1.41
N ALA A 50 -1.99 3.70 -1.30
CA ALA A 50 -2.30 3.05 -0.03
C ALA A 50 -1.23 3.29 1.05
N VAL A 51 0.04 3.13 0.69
CA VAL A 51 1.19 3.38 1.57
C VAL A 51 1.22 4.83 2.03
N ILE A 52 1.05 5.78 1.12
CA ILE A 52 1.10 7.21 1.44
C ILE A 52 -0.03 7.58 2.39
N HIS A 53 -1.26 7.10 2.12
CA HIS A 53 -2.41 7.36 2.97
C HIS A 53 -2.26 6.74 4.35
N GLU A 54 -1.73 5.52 4.44
CA GLU A 54 -1.53 4.84 5.72
C GLU A 54 -0.40 5.48 6.53
N ALA A 55 0.73 5.83 5.92
CA ALA A 55 1.80 6.56 6.57
C ALA A 55 1.31 7.90 7.14
N ALA A 56 0.54 8.65 6.35
CA ALA A 56 -0.07 9.90 6.79
C ALA A 56 -1.03 9.69 8.00
N ARG A 57 -1.80 8.59 7.99
CA ARG A 57 -2.71 8.22 9.09
C ARG A 57 -1.96 7.85 10.37
N LEU A 58 -0.78 7.24 10.23
CA LEU A 58 0.12 6.91 11.34
C LEU A 58 0.93 8.13 11.82
N GLY A 59 0.79 9.29 11.17
CA GLY A 59 1.59 10.48 11.48
C GLY A 59 3.04 10.37 11.02
N VAL A 60 3.39 9.34 10.25
CA VAL A 60 4.73 9.15 9.67
C VAL A 60 4.88 10.12 8.51
N ARG A 61 5.72 11.13 8.71
CA ARG A 61 6.00 12.19 7.74
C ARG A 61 7.49 12.25 7.46
N TRP A 62 7.84 12.97 6.41
CA TRP A 62 9.23 13.34 6.17
C TRP A 62 9.66 14.41 7.18
N THR A 63 10.17 13.97 8.33
CA THR A 63 10.70 14.81 9.41
C THR A 63 12.14 14.41 9.73
N LEU A 64 12.93 15.33 10.27
CA LEU A 64 14.31 15.04 10.71
C LEU A 64 14.33 14.00 11.83
N GLU A 65 13.34 14.07 12.71
CA GLU A 65 13.14 13.11 13.80
C GLU A 65 12.08 12.08 13.39
N PRO A 66 12.40 10.78 13.38
CA PRO A 66 11.41 9.74 13.08
C PRO A 66 10.36 9.68 14.20
N ALA A 67 9.11 9.37 13.83
CA ALA A 67 8.06 9.14 14.81
C ALA A 67 8.47 7.97 15.74
N PRO A 68 8.25 8.08 17.05
CA PRO A 68 8.53 6.97 17.97
C PRO A 68 7.73 5.74 17.55
N PRO A 69 8.22 4.51 17.77
CA PRO A 69 7.48 3.31 17.41
C PRO A 69 6.09 3.26 18.04
N LEU A 70 5.15 2.65 17.33
CA LEU A 70 3.78 2.49 17.78
C LEU A 70 3.77 1.57 19.00
N THR A 71 3.24 2.06 20.11
CA THR A 71 3.16 1.31 21.37
C THR A 71 2.09 0.22 21.35
N SER A 72 1.20 0.23 20.37
CA SER A 72 0.11 -0.73 20.18
C SER A 72 0.29 -1.56 18.91
N SER A 73 -0.39 -2.70 18.84
CA SER A 73 -0.39 -3.53 17.64
C SER A 73 -1.09 -2.82 16.49
N TRP A 74 -0.42 -2.69 15.34
CA TRP A 74 -1.04 -2.17 14.13
C TRP A 74 -2.09 -3.15 13.60
N PRO A 75 -3.38 -2.75 13.51
CA PRO A 75 -4.50 -3.67 13.29
C PRO A 75 -4.56 -4.25 11.87
N TYR A 76 -3.73 -3.73 10.96
CA TYR A 76 -3.77 -4.08 9.54
C TYR A 76 -2.65 -5.05 9.13
N MET A 77 -1.90 -5.59 10.09
CA MET A 77 -0.93 -6.64 9.82
C MET A 77 -1.63 -7.84 9.13
N PRO A 78 -1.19 -8.24 7.91
CA PRO A 78 -1.74 -9.40 7.25
C PRO A 78 -1.49 -10.67 8.07
N GLN A 79 -2.53 -11.51 8.23
CA GLN A 79 -2.44 -12.80 8.91
C GLN A 79 -2.39 -13.89 7.83
N ARG A 80 -1.21 -14.50 7.63
CA ARG A 80 -0.95 -15.44 6.53
C ARG A 80 -0.97 -16.92 6.93
N GLY A 81 -1.08 -17.21 8.23
CA GLY A 81 -1.00 -18.58 8.74
C GLY A 81 0.20 -19.34 8.16
N ASP A 82 -0.04 -20.58 7.74
CA ASP A 82 0.95 -21.45 7.08
C ASP A 82 0.80 -21.47 5.54
N GLU A 83 -0.03 -20.60 4.96
CA GLU A 83 -0.32 -20.64 3.53
C GLU A 83 0.86 -20.11 2.68
N PRO A 84 1.21 -20.77 1.57
CA PRO A 84 2.34 -20.37 0.75
C PRO A 84 2.10 -19.02 0.05
N THR A 85 3.17 -18.23 -0.06
CA THR A 85 3.16 -16.96 -0.80
C THR A 85 3.71 -17.18 -2.20
N GLU A 86 2.83 -17.59 -3.12
CA GLU A 86 3.22 -18.07 -4.45
C GLU A 86 3.36 -16.94 -5.48
N VAL A 87 2.72 -15.79 -5.25
CA VAL A 87 2.66 -14.71 -6.25
C VAL A 87 3.74 -13.66 -5.98
N ARG A 88 4.67 -13.49 -6.92
CA ARG A 88 5.73 -12.48 -6.85
C ARG A 88 5.34 -11.24 -7.65
N VAL A 89 5.27 -10.09 -7.00
CA VAL A 89 4.98 -8.79 -7.62
C VAL A 89 6.15 -7.86 -7.37
N SER A 90 6.54 -7.06 -8.36
CA SER A 90 7.53 -6.00 -8.19
C SER A 90 6.84 -4.65 -8.37
N ILE A 91 7.02 -3.75 -7.40
CA ILE A 91 6.61 -2.36 -7.52
C ILE A 91 7.83 -1.47 -7.60
N THR A 92 7.77 -0.45 -8.44
CA THR A 92 8.80 0.58 -8.53
C THR A 92 8.26 1.84 -7.88
N VAL A 93 8.96 2.36 -6.88
CA VAL A 93 8.54 3.53 -6.09
C VAL A 93 9.62 4.60 -6.13
N SER A 94 9.26 5.88 -6.02
CA SER A 94 10.26 6.95 -5.92
C SER A 94 11.06 6.83 -4.61
N LEU A 95 12.27 7.40 -4.56
CA LEU A 95 13.09 7.38 -3.34
C LEU A 95 12.36 7.94 -2.09
N PRO A 96 11.65 9.09 -2.15
CA PRO A 96 10.90 9.59 -0.99
C PRO A 96 9.83 8.60 -0.50
N VAL A 97 9.11 7.95 -1.44
CA VAL A 97 8.10 6.95 -1.08
C VAL A 97 8.76 5.70 -0.51
N ALA A 98 9.90 5.28 -1.04
CA ALA A 98 10.65 4.14 -0.53
C ALA A 98 11.04 4.32 0.94
N GLU A 99 11.46 5.53 1.32
CA GLU A 99 11.83 5.86 2.69
C GLU A 99 10.62 6.04 3.62
N ILE A 100 9.51 6.61 3.12
CA ILE A 100 8.24 6.62 3.85
C ILE A 100 7.80 5.18 4.19
N ILE A 101 7.94 4.25 3.24
CA ILE A 101 7.65 2.82 3.47
C ILE A 101 8.54 2.28 4.58
N THR A 102 9.86 2.51 4.52
CA THR A 102 10.81 2.02 5.52
C THR A 102 10.43 2.52 6.91
N ARG A 103 10.28 3.84 7.07
CA ARG A 103 9.94 4.46 8.36
C ARG A 103 8.58 4.02 8.88
N ALA A 104 7.57 3.90 8.01
CA ALA A 104 6.24 3.50 8.44
C ALA A 104 6.20 2.02 8.85
N ALA A 105 6.95 1.15 8.15
CA ALA A 105 7.07 -0.26 8.51
C ALA A 105 7.77 -0.43 9.86
N GLU A 106 8.87 0.30 10.11
CA GLU A 106 9.57 0.35 11.39
C GLU A 106 8.65 0.85 12.51
N HIS A 107 7.90 1.93 12.26
CA HIS A 107 6.96 2.51 13.21
C HIS A 107 5.92 1.49 13.68
N VAL A 108 5.45 0.59 12.81
CA VAL A 108 4.42 -0.42 13.17
C VAL A 108 4.99 -1.81 13.46
N HIS A 109 6.31 -1.95 13.57
CA HIS A 109 6.99 -3.24 13.78
C HIS A 109 6.66 -4.29 12.70
N ALA A 110 6.54 -3.86 11.45
CA ALA A 110 6.32 -4.74 10.30
C ALA A 110 7.54 -4.76 9.37
N SER A 111 7.69 -5.83 8.60
CA SER A 111 8.55 -5.78 7.42
C SER A 111 7.91 -4.89 6.35
N GLU A 112 8.72 -4.23 5.52
CA GLU A 112 8.20 -3.36 4.45
C GLU A 112 7.16 -4.05 3.54
N PRO A 113 7.34 -5.33 3.13
CA PRO A 113 6.31 -6.02 2.36
C PRO A 113 4.98 -6.16 3.12
N MET A 114 5.03 -6.53 4.40
CA MET A 114 3.83 -6.69 5.22
C MET A 114 3.13 -5.35 5.44
N PHE A 115 3.89 -4.27 5.60
CA PHE A 115 3.36 -2.93 5.66
C PHE A 115 2.64 -2.54 4.37
N ILE A 116 3.28 -2.71 3.20
CA ILE A 116 2.67 -2.37 1.90
C ILE A 116 1.36 -3.14 1.70
N ILE A 117 1.36 -4.43 2.02
CA ILE A 117 0.21 -5.31 1.78
C ILE A 117 -0.93 -4.99 2.76
N GLY A 118 -0.63 -4.85 4.05
CA GLY A 118 -1.60 -4.45 5.06
C GLY A 118 -2.21 -3.07 4.79
N ALA A 119 -1.36 -2.10 4.40
CA ALA A 119 -1.81 -0.76 4.02
C ALA A 119 -2.72 -0.79 2.78
N THR A 120 -2.39 -1.61 1.79
CA THR A 120 -3.20 -1.79 0.56
C THR A 120 -4.57 -2.39 0.86
N LEU A 121 -4.62 -3.47 1.66
CA LEU A 121 -5.88 -4.08 2.09
C LEU A 121 -6.75 -3.10 2.89
N ALA A 122 -6.15 -2.38 3.84
CA ALA A 122 -6.84 -1.37 4.63
C ALA A 122 -7.33 -0.20 3.76
N HIS A 123 -6.55 0.21 2.76
CA HIS A 123 -6.93 1.25 1.82
C HIS A 123 -8.15 0.82 0.98
N ILE A 124 -8.17 -0.40 0.44
CA ILE A 124 -9.32 -0.94 -0.30
C ILE A 124 -10.57 -1.00 0.60
N GLY A 125 -10.41 -1.42 1.86
CA GLY A 125 -11.50 -1.40 2.84
C GLY A 125 -12.09 0.00 3.06
N ARG A 126 -11.23 1.02 3.14
CA ARG A 126 -11.65 2.41 3.26
C ARG A 126 -12.31 2.93 1.98
N LEU A 127 -11.78 2.61 0.80
CA LEU A 127 -12.42 2.93 -0.47
C LEU A 127 -13.84 2.34 -0.51
N LYS A 128 -14.01 1.08 -0.12
CA LYS A 128 -15.34 0.43 -0.02
C LYS A 128 -16.30 1.19 0.89
N ALA A 129 -15.86 1.65 2.06
CA ALA A 129 -16.72 2.31 3.03
C ALA A 129 -16.99 3.80 2.76
N CYS A 130 -16.06 4.51 2.11
CA CYS A 130 -16.15 5.96 1.91
C CYS A 130 -15.70 6.47 0.55
N PHE A 131 -15.89 5.71 -0.53
CA PHE A 131 -15.54 6.15 -1.88
C PHE A 131 -16.16 7.52 -2.23
N LYS A 132 -15.29 8.50 -2.49
CA LYS A 132 -15.65 9.90 -2.78
C LYS A 132 -15.64 10.26 -4.28
N GLY A 133 -15.47 9.29 -5.18
CA GLY A 133 -15.40 9.58 -6.62
C GLY A 133 -14.05 10.11 -7.10
N VAL A 134 -12.98 10.00 -6.31
CA VAL A 134 -11.65 10.56 -6.64
C VAL A 134 -11.05 9.92 -7.90
N HIS A 135 -11.46 8.68 -8.22
CA HIS A 135 -11.00 7.93 -9.39
C HIS A 135 -12.01 7.91 -10.54
N ALA A 136 -13.01 8.79 -10.51
CA ALA A 136 -14.03 8.87 -11.55
C ALA A 136 -14.05 10.27 -12.17
N GLU A 137 -14.07 10.35 -13.50
CA GLU A 137 -14.27 11.59 -14.25
C GLU A 137 -15.76 11.93 -14.33
N THR A 138 -16.63 10.91 -14.27
CA THR A 138 -18.10 11.08 -14.37
C THR A 138 -18.86 10.50 -13.17
N PRO A 139 -20.08 10.99 -12.87
CA PRO A 139 -20.93 10.40 -11.85
C PRO A 139 -21.34 8.94 -12.12
N GLU A 140 -21.51 8.55 -13.38
CA GLU A 140 -21.82 7.18 -13.81
C GLU A 140 -20.66 6.25 -13.47
N GLU A 141 -19.45 6.63 -13.88
CA GLU A 141 -18.22 5.91 -13.56
C GLU A 141 -18.01 5.80 -12.04
N ALA A 142 -18.31 6.85 -11.28
CA ALA A 142 -18.24 6.80 -9.82
C ALA A 142 -19.21 5.78 -9.21
N ARG A 143 -20.37 5.55 -9.82
CA ARG A 143 -21.32 4.50 -9.41
C ARG A 143 -20.80 3.12 -9.75
N ASP A 144 -20.23 2.94 -10.95
CA ASP A 144 -19.69 1.66 -11.40
C ASP A 144 -18.48 1.23 -10.55
N ILE A 145 -17.56 2.15 -10.25
CA ILE A 145 -16.45 1.91 -9.33
C ILE A 145 -16.97 1.49 -7.96
N ARG A 146 -17.96 2.21 -7.41
CA ARG A 146 -18.54 1.88 -6.10
C ARG A 146 -19.15 0.47 -6.12
N ALA A 147 -19.91 0.12 -7.17
CA ALA A 147 -20.50 -1.20 -7.32
C ALA A 147 -19.43 -2.30 -7.46
N GLY A 148 -18.31 -2.01 -8.14
CA GLY A 148 -17.14 -2.90 -8.23
C GLY A 148 -16.51 -3.15 -6.85
N LEU A 149 -16.21 -2.08 -6.11
CA LEU A 149 -15.62 -2.15 -4.76
C LEU A 149 -16.54 -2.88 -3.76
N GLU A 150 -17.86 -2.74 -3.89
CA GLU A 150 -18.84 -3.44 -3.06
C GLU A 150 -18.81 -4.97 -3.23
N LYS A 151 -18.39 -5.48 -4.38
CA LYS A 151 -18.28 -6.94 -4.64
C LYS A 151 -17.03 -7.58 -4.03
N ILE A 152 -16.00 -6.78 -3.71
CA ILE A 152 -14.73 -7.28 -3.17
C ILE A 152 -14.95 -7.82 -1.76
N LYS A 153 -14.58 -9.09 -1.54
CA LYS A 153 -14.62 -9.74 -0.21
C LYS A 153 -13.30 -9.49 0.51
N LEU A 154 -13.37 -8.77 1.62
CA LEU A 154 -12.20 -8.44 2.44
C LEU A 154 -12.19 -9.27 3.73
N PRO A 155 -11.00 -9.63 4.27
CA PRO A 155 -10.89 -10.19 5.60
C PRO A 155 -11.51 -9.27 6.68
N PRO A 156 -12.02 -9.81 7.79
CA PRO A 156 -12.76 -9.04 8.80
C PRO A 156 -12.04 -7.78 9.30
N GLN A 157 -10.71 -7.83 9.52
CA GLN A 157 -9.96 -6.67 10.02
C GLN A 157 -9.89 -5.48 9.05
N TYR A 158 -10.24 -5.68 7.78
CA TYR A 158 -10.26 -4.64 6.75
C TYR A 158 -11.68 -4.22 6.35
N GLN A 159 -12.71 -4.76 7.03
CA GLN A 159 -14.09 -4.34 6.82
C GLN A 159 -14.40 -3.13 7.70
N TYR A 160 -14.71 -2.01 7.06
CA TYR A 160 -15.11 -0.79 7.74
C TYR A 160 -16.64 -0.65 7.67
N PRO A 161 -17.30 -0.19 8.75
CA PRO A 161 -18.73 0.06 8.72
C PRO A 161 -19.04 1.12 7.66
N PRO A 162 -20.08 0.92 6.82
CA PRO A 162 -20.48 1.93 5.86
C PRO A 162 -20.85 3.21 6.62
N LYS A 163 -20.39 4.37 6.13
CA LYS A 163 -20.77 5.65 6.74
C LYS A 163 -22.29 5.77 6.74
N ALA A 164 -22.87 6.02 7.91
CA ALA A 164 -24.27 6.43 7.99
C ALA A 164 -24.49 7.63 7.07
N LYS A 165 -25.46 7.54 6.15
CA LYS A 165 -25.92 8.70 5.39
C LYS A 165 -26.36 9.74 6.42
N ARG A 166 -25.59 10.83 6.58
CA ARG A 166 -26.07 12.00 7.32
C ARG A 166 -27.36 12.42 6.62
N ARG A 167 -28.49 12.22 7.31
CA ARG A 167 -29.80 12.73 6.90
C ARG A 167 -29.81 14.25 7.00
#